data_AF-A0A917TBC3-F1
#
_entry.id   AF-A0A917TBC3-F1
#
_cell.length_a   1.000
_cell.length_b   1.000
_cell.length_c   1.000
_cell.angle_alpha   90.00
_cell.angle_beta   90.00
_cell.angle_gamma   90.00
#
_symmetry.space_group_name_H-M   'P 1'
#
loop_
_entity.id
_entity.type
_entity.pdbx_description
1 polymer ?
#
loop_
_entity_poly.entity_id
_entity_poly.type
_entity_poly.pdbx_seq_one_letter_code
_entity_poly.pdbx_strand_id
1 'polypeptide(L)'
;MTLYSDHGADFTSTHIVQVCADLRMQLIHFTPGVPRGRGKGERSFGTVTTELLPTLPGHIPAGNHGRPVTPPVLTLTQPDEAVGEWAVGTYLQRRHPETQQPPAQRWTAGGWLPRMPESLEALSLLLLTVRTPRKVQRDGIHLHGLRYFATTLAPYIGEAVTIRYYSRDLAEIRVYHRDTFLCRAVAPDIAAATISMQDLQTARNERRRELRAHLTARRSLAELLNEPRPGNP
;
A
#
# COMPACT_ATOMS: atom_id res chain seq x y z
N MET A 1 -10.87 21.26 -8.46
CA MET A 1 -10.00 20.17 -8.93
C MET A 1 -10.89 18.97 -9.19
N THR A 2 -10.61 18.19 -10.23
CA THR A 2 -11.47 17.08 -10.66
C THR A 2 -10.63 15.82 -10.74
N LEU A 3 -11.05 14.78 -10.03
CA LEU A 3 -10.46 13.44 -10.12
C LEU A 3 -11.29 12.63 -11.10
N TYR A 4 -10.67 12.21 -12.20
CA TYR A 4 -11.29 11.28 -13.13
C TYR A 4 -10.83 9.87 -12.77
N SER A 5 -11.79 8.96 -12.58
CA SER A 5 -11.51 7.57 -12.23
C SER A 5 -12.37 6.60 -13.03
N ASP A 6 -11.96 5.35 -13.13
CA ASP A 6 -12.85 4.30 -13.60
C ASP A 6 -13.88 3.89 -12.52
N HIS A 7 -14.73 2.93 -12.88
CA HIS A 7 -15.75 2.35 -11.99
C HIS A 7 -15.21 1.16 -11.18
N GLY A 8 -13.90 1.05 -10.95
CA GLY A 8 -13.33 0.02 -10.09
C GLY A 8 -13.92 0.06 -8.68
N ALA A 9 -14.01 -1.09 -8.02
CA ALA A 9 -14.62 -1.21 -6.69
C ALA A 9 -13.92 -0.32 -5.64
N ASP A 10 -12.60 -0.15 -5.74
CA ASP A 10 -11.84 0.73 -4.85
C ASP A 10 -12.17 2.21 -5.09
N PHE A 11 -12.42 2.58 -6.34
CA PHE A 11 -12.73 3.96 -6.75
C PHE A 11 -14.20 4.34 -6.59
N THR A 12 -15.08 3.36 -6.39
CA THR A 12 -16.50 3.57 -6.05
C THR A 12 -16.75 3.44 -4.55
N SER A 13 -15.70 3.28 -3.74
CA SER A 13 -15.81 3.12 -2.29
C SER A 13 -16.27 4.40 -1.59
N THR A 14 -17.00 4.26 -0.48
CA THR A 14 -17.41 5.41 0.36
C THR A 14 -16.21 6.24 0.84
N HIS A 15 -15.05 5.59 1.03
CA HIS A 15 -13.83 6.25 1.47
C HIS A 15 -13.30 7.25 0.44
N ILE A 16 -13.16 6.87 -0.83
CA ILE A 16 -12.66 7.79 -1.86
C ILE A 16 -13.64 8.93 -2.15
N VAL A 17 -14.95 8.67 -2.06
CA VAL A 17 -15.99 9.71 -2.18
C VAL A 17 -15.85 10.74 -1.06
N GLN A 18 -15.69 10.28 0.19
CA GLN A 18 -15.47 11.16 1.35
C GLN A 18 -14.19 11.97 1.19
N VAL A 19 -13.07 11.33 0.81
CA VAL A 19 -11.80 12.00 0.55
C VAL A 19 -11.93 13.09 -0.51
N CYS A 20 -12.62 12.80 -1.61
CA CYS A 20 -12.84 13.79 -2.67
C CYS A 20 -13.68 14.97 -2.16
N ALA A 21 -14.77 14.71 -1.43
CA ALA A 21 -15.60 15.76 -0.85
C ALA A 21 -14.80 16.67 0.10
N ASP A 22 -14.00 16.08 0.99
CA ASP A 22 -13.22 16.82 1.99
C ASP A 22 -12.10 17.65 1.36
N LEU A 23 -11.45 17.13 0.31
CA LEU A 23 -10.46 17.88 -0.48
C LEU A 23 -11.10 18.90 -1.45
N ARG A 24 -12.45 18.96 -1.49
CA ARG A 24 -13.26 19.72 -2.44
C ARG A 24 -12.84 19.42 -3.90
N MET A 25 -12.65 18.14 -4.16
CA MET A 25 -12.43 17.57 -5.48
C MET A 25 -13.73 16.97 -6.00
N GLN A 26 -14.02 17.20 -7.28
CA GLN A 26 -15.12 16.52 -7.94
C GLN A 26 -14.64 15.15 -8.43
N LEU A 27 -15.22 14.07 -7.93
CA LEU A 27 -15.00 12.72 -8.45
C LEU A 27 -15.91 12.51 -9.67
N ILE A 28 -15.32 12.24 -10.83
CA ILE A 28 -16.03 11.92 -12.06
C ILE A 28 -15.64 10.52 -12.50
N HIS A 29 -16.61 9.62 -12.59
CA HIS A 29 -16.40 8.30 -13.13
C HIS A 29 -16.54 8.30 -14.65
N PHE A 30 -15.60 7.66 -15.35
CA PHE A 30 -15.72 7.45 -16.80
C PHE A 30 -16.95 6.58 -17.10
N THR A 31 -17.74 6.95 -18.11
CA THR A 31 -18.84 6.11 -18.59
C THR A 31 -18.30 4.73 -18.99
N PRO A 32 -18.86 3.61 -18.45
CA PRO A 32 -18.44 2.27 -18.82
C PRO A 32 -18.51 2.07 -20.34
N GLY A 33 -17.47 1.47 -20.93
CA GLY A 33 -17.41 1.19 -22.37
C GLY A 33 -17.05 2.39 -23.27
N VAL A 34 -16.83 3.58 -22.72
CA VAL A 34 -16.43 4.76 -23.51
C VAL A 34 -14.94 5.07 -23.28
N PRO A 35 -14.06 4.94 -24.31
CA PRO A 35 -12.61 5.14 -24.16
C PRO A 35 -12.17 6.59 -23.95
N ARG A 36 -13.09 7.57 -24.07
CA ARG A 36 -12.77 9.00 -23.90
C ARG A 36 -12.36 9.29 -22.45
N GLY A 37 -11.07 9.53 -22.25
CA GLY A 37 -10.47 9.94 -20.97
C GLY A 37 -9.30 9.08 -20.49
N ARG A 38 -9.15 7.86 -21.02
CA ARG A 38 -8.12 6.89 -20.57
C ARG A 38 -6.78 7.00 -21.31
N GLY A 39 -6.79 7.53 -22.53
CA GLY A 39 -5.63 7.50 -23.43
C GLY A 39 -4.37 8.19 -22.92
N LYS A 40 -4.47 9.16 -21.98
CA LYS A 40 -3.28 9.79 -21.38
C LYS A 40 -2.57 8.85 -20.39
N GLY A 41 -3.34 8.18 -19.52
CA GLY A 41 -2.79 7.20 -18.58
C GLY A 41 -2.26 5.96 -19.31
N GLU A 42 -3.02 5.47 -20.28
CA GLU A 42 -2.61 4.34 -21.13
C GLU A 42 -1.32 4.64 -21.90
N ARG A 43 -1.16 5.87 -22.42
CA ARG A 43 0.09 6.28 -23.07
C ARG A 43 1.28 6.25 -22.11
N SER A 44 1.13 6.75 -20.89
CA SER A 44 2.22 6.68 -19.89
C SER A 44 2.59 5.24 -19.54
N PHE A 45 1.62 4.35 -19.35
CA PHE A 45 1.90 2.92 -19.12
C PHE A 45 2.57 2.27 -20.32
N GLY A 46 2.14 2.63 -21.53
CA GLY A 46 2.81 2.24 -22.78
C GLY A 46 4.27 2.67 -22.80
N THR A 47 4.58 3.93 -22.48
CA THR A 47 5.95 4.43 -22.43
C THR A 47 6.81 3.69 -21.42
N VAL A 48 6.31 3.44 -20.20
CA VAL A 48 7.03 2.64 -19.20
C VAL A 48 7.32 1.24 -19.75
N THR A 49 6.32 0.63 -20.39
CA THR A 49 6.41 -0.73 -20.92
C THR A 49 7.42 -0.84 -22.07
N THR A 50 7.54 0.19 -22.90
CA THR A 50 8.41 0.16 -24.08
C THR A 50 9.81 0.74 -23.84
N GLU A 51 9.95 1.70 -22.91
CA GLU A 51 11.21 2.42 -22.71
C GLU A 51 11.97 1.99 -21.45
N LEU A 52 11.26 1.68 -20.35
CA LEU A 52 11.89 1.34 -19.07
C LEU A 52 11.96 -0.18 -18.85
N LEU A 53 10.83 -0.89 -18.94
CA LEU A 53 10.80 -2.30 -18.59
C LEU A 53 11.82 -3.16 -19.37
N PRO A 54 12.10 -2.91 -20.67
CA PRO A 54 13.09 -3.69 -21.41
C PRO A 54 14.53 -3.52 -20.92
N THR A 55 14.83 -2.44 -20.18
CA THR A 55 16.16 -2.19 -19.62
C THR A 55 16.38 -2.91 -18.28
N LEU A 56 15.31 -3.44 -17.68
CA LEU A 56 15.36 -4.09 -16.37
C LEU A 56 15.58 -5.61 -16.49
N PRO A 57 16.38 -6.23 -15.61
CA PRO A 57 16.56 -7.67 -15.62
C PRO A 57 15.28 -8.40 -15.22
N GLY A 58 15.03 -9.57 -15.80
CA GLY A 58 13.79 -10.31 -15.62
C GLY A 58 12.62 -9.82 -16.49
N HIS A 59 12.84 -8.88 -17.41
CA HIS A 59 11.79 -8.42 -18.32
C HIS A 59 11.21 -9.56 -19.17
N ILE A 60 9.90 -9.56 -19.33
CA ILE A 60 9.14 -10.52 -20.15
C ILE A 60 8.53 -9.75 -21.33
N PRO A 61 9.07 -9.90 -22.55
CA PRO A 61 8.52 -9.29 -23.75
C PRO A 61 7.17 -9.90 -24.12
N ALA A 62 6.35 -9.11 -24.80
CA ALA A 62 5.13 -9.62 -25.42
C ALA A 62 5.47 -10.78 -26.38
N GLY A 63 4.71 -11.88 -26.26
CA GLY A 63 4.91 -13.08 -27.08
C GLY A 63 5.94 -14.09 -26.54
N ASN A 64 6.65 -13.80 -25.44
CA ASN A 64 7.65 -14.74 -24.91
C ASN A 64 7.06 -15.81 -23.96
N HIS A 65 5.76 -16.06 -24.01
CA HIS A 65 5.05 -17.07 -23.19
C HIS A 65 5.40 -17.04 -21.69
N GLY A 66 5.59 -15.85 -21.11
CA GLY A 66 5.93 -15.70 -19.69
C GLY A 66 7.39 -15.98 -19.34
N ARG A 67 8.27 -16.19 -20.33
CA ARG A 67 9.70 -16.42 -20.11
C ARG A 67 10.45 -15.08 -20.05
N PRO A 68 11.30 -14.87 -19.03
CA PRO A 68 12.09 -13.66 -18.96
C PRO A 68 13.32 -13.73 -19.88
N VAL A 69 13.76 -12.58 -20.42
CA VAL A 69 14.95 -12.49 -21.30
C VAL A 69 16.23 -12.71 -20.52
N THR A 70 16.25 -12.27 -19.27
CA THR A 70 17.37 -12.40 -18.33
C THR A 70 16.87 -12.97 -17.01
N PRO A 71 17.73 -13.58 -16.18
CA PRO A 71 17.31 -14.08 -14.87
C PRO A 71 16.65 -12.97 -14.03
N PRO A 72 15.49 -13.24 -13.40
CA PRO A 72 14.82 -12.27 -12.54
C PRO A 72 15.59 -12.16 -11.22
N VAL A 73 16.40 -11.10 -11.10
CA VAL A 73 17.24 -10.83 -9.93
C VAL A 73 16.71 -9.68 -9.07
N LEU A 74 15.66 -8.99 -9.52
CA LEU A 74 15.12 -7.84 -8.83
C LEU A 74 14.27 -8.25 -7.61
N THR A 75 14.51 -7.55 -6.50
CA THR A 75 13.61 -7.48 -5.35
C THR A 75 12.39 -6.61 -5.68
N LEU A 76 11.35 -6.60 -4.84
CA LEU A 76 10.15 -5.78 -5.08
C LEU A 76 10.42 -4.27 -5.04
N THR A 77 11.43 -3.83 -4.30
CA THR A 77 11.74 -2.41 -4.13
C THR A 77 12.47 -1.83 -5.35
N GLN A 78 13.32 -2.62 -6.00
CA GLN A 78 14.16 -2.15 -7.10
C GLN A 78 13.38 -1.70 -8.35
N PRO A 79 12.28 -2.36 -8.78
CA PRO A 79 11.42 -1.84 -9.84
C PRO A 79 10.74 -0.51 -9.47
N ASP A 80 10.34 -0.33 -8.21
CA ASP A 80 9.72 0.92 -7.73
C ASP A 80 10.71 2.08 -7.81
N GLU A 81 11.94 1.86 -7.32
CA GLU A 81 13.05 2.81 -7.43
C GLU A 81 13.37 3.12 -8.90
N ALA A 82 13.51 2.09 -9.74
CA ALA A 82 13.81 2.28 -11.16
C ALA A 82 12.73 3.09 -11.90
N VAL A 83 11.45 2.84 -11.60
CA VAL A 83 10.34 3.63 -12.15
C VAL A 83 10.43 5.08 -11.69
N GLY A 84 10.71 5.32 -10.41
CA GLY A 84 10.87 6.67 -9.85
C GLY A 84 12.03 7.44 -10.48
N GLU A 85 13.21 6.82 -10.53
CA GLU A 85 14.41 7.41 -11.13
C GLU A 85 14.23 7.70 -12.62
N TRP A 86 13.68 6.75 -13.38
CA TRP A 86 13.40 6.96 -14.79
C TRP A 86 12.36 8.05 -15.02
N ALA A 87 11.28 8.07 -14.23
CA ALA A 87 10.23 9.07 -14.37
C ALA A 87 10.78 10.48 -14.12
N VAL A 88 11.49 10.69 -13.01
CA VAL A 88 11.98 12.01 -12.57
C VAL A 88 13.22 12.45 -13.37
N GLY A 89 14.17 11.55 -13.57
CA GLY A 89 15.45 11.83 -14.21
C GLY A 89 15.38 11.87 -15.73
N THR A 90 14.50 11.06 -16.34
CA THR A 90 14.46 10.89 -17.80
C THR A 90 13.15 11.40 -18.39
N TYR A 91 12.02 10.78 -18.03
CA TYR A 91 10.74 11.02 -18.72
C TYR A 91 10.26 12.47 -18.57
N LEU A 92 10.27 13.00 -17.34
CA LEU A 92 9.79 14.35 -17.04
C LEU A 92 10.73 15.47 -17.52
N GLN A 93 12.01 15.15 -17.78
CA GLN A 93 13.01 16.10 -18.30
C GLN A 93 13.10 16.09 -19.83
N ARG A 94 12.69 15.01 -20.49
CA ARG A 94 12.73 14.88 -21.94
C ARG A 94 11.73 15.83 -22.60
N ARG A 95 12.17 16.53 -23.66
CA ARG A 95 11.26 17.33 -24.50
C ARG A 95 10.17 16.45 -25.10
N HIS A 96 8.92 16.76 -24.81
CA HIS A 96 7.79 15.97 -25.32
C HIS A 96 7.48 16.37 -26.78
N PRO A 97 7.39 15.42 -27.74
CA PRO A 97 7.25 15.73 -29.17
C PRO A 97 6.04 16.63 -29.53
N GLU A 98 4.92 16.46 -28.83
CA GLU A 98 3.71 17.26 -29.08
C GLU A 98 3.80 18.70 -28.52
N THR A 99 4.56 18.90 -27.43
CA THR A 99 4.54 20.16 -26.66
C THR A 99 5.86 20.93 -26.77
N GLN A 100 6.89 20.28 -27.32
CA GLN A 100 8.25 20.77 -27.50
C GLN A 100 8.96 21.24 -26.22
N GLN A 101 8.38 20.92 -25.06
CA GLN A 101 8.87 21.29 -23.73
C GLN A 101 8.96 20.04 -22.84
N PRO A 102 9.89 20.02 -21.86
CA PRO A 102 9.89 19.02 -20.80
C PRO A 102 8.59 19.06 -19.98
N PRO A 103 7.95 17.90 -19.69
CA PRO A 103 6.77 17.84 -18.84
C PRO A 103 6.94 18.55 -17.49
N ALA A 104 8.09 18.38 -16.82
CA ALA A 104 8.39 19.05 -15.54
C ALA A 104 8.37 20.57 -15.67
N GLN A 105 9.03 21.10 -16.71
CA GLN A 105 9.08 22.54 -16.96
C GLN A 105 7.70 23.10 -17.30
N ARG A 106 6.94 22.39 -18.14
CA ARG A 106 5.58 22.82 -18.51
C ARG A 106 4.63 22.81 -17.31
N TRP A 107 4.79 21.82 -16.43
CA TRP A 107 4.02 21.72 -15.19
C TRP A 107 4.29 22.89 -14.25
N THR A 108 5.55 23.23 -14.01
CA THR A 108 5.93 24.35 -13.12
C THR A 108 5.65 25.72 -13.75
N ALA A 109 5.82 25.87 -15.06
CA ALA A 109 5.56 27.12 -15.78
C ALA A 109 4.07 27.51 -15.78
N GLY A 110 3.16 26.54 -15.64
CA GLY A 110 1.72 26.79 -15.60
C GLY A 110 1.22 27.48 -14.32
N GLY A 111 2.09 27.74 -13.33
CA GLY A 111 1.70 28.37 -12.06
C GLY A 111 0.71 27.53 -11.24
N TRP A 112 0.56 26.24 -11.59
CA TRP A 112 -0.33 25.35 -10.88
C TRP A 112 0.30 24.96 -9.56
N LEU A 113 -0.26 25.49 -8.47
CA LEU A 113 0.06 25.05 -7.12
C LEU A 113 -0.98 24.00 -6.70
N PRO A 114 -0.57 22.75 -6.41
CA PRO A 114 -1.50 21.78 -5.84
C PRO A 114 -2.08 22.35 -4.56
N ARG A 115 -3.39 22.17 -4.36
CA ARG A 115 -4.00 22.48 -3.07
C ARG A 115 -3.42 21.52 -2.05
N MET A 116 -2.58 22.03 -1.17
CA MET A 116 -2.10 21.28 -0.01
C MET A 116 -3.23 21.17 1.02
N PRO A 117 -3.33 20.05 1.76
CA PRO A 117 -4.24 19.97 2.89
C PRO A 117 -3.91 21.07 3.89
N GLU A 118 -4.95 21.71 4.43
CA GLU A 118 -4.83 22.87 5.33
C GLU A 118 -4.13 22.52 6.65
N SER A 119 -4.11 21.23 7.01
CA SER A 119 -3.43 20.71 8.18
C SER A 119 -3.03 19.24 8.00
N LEU A 120 -2.16 18.73 8.87
CA LEU A 120 -1.90 17.30 8.95
C LEU A 120 -3.17 16.50 9.27
N GLU A 121 -4.14 17.07 9.98
CA GLU A 121 -5.45 16.43 10.24
C GLU A 121 -6.31 16.33 8.98
N ALA A 122 -6.20 17.28 8.05
CA ALA A 122 -6.82 17.14 6.74
C ALA A 122 -6.13 16.03 5.92
N LEU A 123 -4.80 15.88 6.02
CA LEU A 123 -4.06 14.76 5.39
C LEU A 123 -4.52 13.39 5.93
N SER A 124 -4.90 13.34 7.20
CA SER A 124 -5.46 12.19 7.91
C SER A 124 -6.65 11.53 7.21
N LEU A 125 -7.42 12.32 6.47
CA LEU A 125 -8.58 11.84 5.71
C LEU A 125 -8.14 10.95 4.54
N LEU A 126 -6.95 11.18 4.00
CA LEU A 126 -6.38 10.42 2.88
C LEU A 126 -5.84 9.05 3.31
N LEU A 127 -5.76 8.80 4.62
CA LEU A 127 -5.33 7.54 5.17
C LEU A 127 -6.43 6.47 5.05
N LEU A 128 -6.02 5.21 5.02
CA LEU A 128 -6.94 4.08 4.95
C LEU A 128 -7.76 3.99 6.23
N THR A 129 -9.08 3.85 6.09
CA THR A 129 -10.00 3.73 7.24
C THR A 129 -10.35 2.27 7.51
N VAL A 130 -10.22 1.85 8.77
CA VAL A 130 -10.71 0.55 9.23
C VAL A 130 -12.22 0.62 9.36
N ARG A 131 -12.95 -0.15 8.53
CA ARG A 131 -14.42 -0.15 8.51
C ARG A 131 -15.06 -0.67 9.79
N THR A 132 -14.39 -1.58 10.49
CA THR A 132 -14.88 -2.14 11.76
C THR A 132 -14.26 -1.39 12.94
N PRO A 133 -15.05 -0.79 13.83
CA PRO A 133 -14.50 -0.09 14.98
C PRO A 133 -13.67 -1.04 15.84
N ARG A 134 -12.59 -0.52 16.41
CA ARG A 134 -11.75 -1.25 17.36
C ARG A 134 -12.07 -0.79 18.77
N LYS A 135 -12.02 -1.71 19.72
CA LYS A 135 -12.22 -1.40 21.13
C LYS A 135 -10.90 -0.96 21.75
N VAL A 136 -10.92 0.14 22.51
CA VAL A 136 -9.78 0.53 23.33
C VAL A 136 -9.69 -0.42 24.54
N GLN A 137 -8.55 -1.07 24.71
CA GLN A 137 -8.25 -1.96 25.83
C GLN A 137 -7.33 -1.25 26.83
N ARG A 138 -7.14 -1.86 28.01
CA ARG A 138 -6.31 -1.28 29.08
C ARG A 138 -4.85 -1.07 28.66
N ASP A 139 -4.35 -1.93 27.78
CA ASP A 139 -2.98 -1.94 27.28
C ASP A 139 -2.83 -1.29 25.88
N GLY A 140 -3.93 -0.77 25.32
CA GLY A 140 -3.95 -0.04 24.06
C GLY A 140 -4.98 -0.57 23.07
N ILE A 141 -4.71 -0.38 21.78
CA ILE A 141 -5.57 -0.82 20.68
C ILE A 141 -4.82 -1.90 19.90
N HIS A 142 -5.49 -3.03 19.65
CA HIS A 142 -4.94 -4.11 18.87
C HIS A 142 -5.41 -4.05 17.41
N LEU A 143 -4.47 -3.93 16.48
CA LEU A 143 -4.75 -3.91 15.05
C LEU A 143 -3.63 -4.66 14.32
N HIS A 144 -4.00 -5.52 13.37
CA HIS A 144 -3.05 -6.32 12.61
C HIS A 144 -2.01 -6.99 13.52
N GLY A 145 -2.43 -7.55 14.66
CA GLY A 145 -1.56 -8.18 15.67
C GLY A 145 -0.43 -7.30 16.22
N LEU A 146 -0.52 -5.98 16.05
CA LEU A 146 0.32 -4.98 16.70
C LEU A 146 -0.50 -4.30 17.80
N ARG A 147 0.18 -3.84 18.84
CA ARG A 147 -0.41 -3.10 19.96
C ARG A 147 -0.03 -1.62 19.83
N TYR A 148 -1.03 -0.77 19.75
CA TYR A 148 -0.88 0.67 19.62
C TYR A 148 -1.24 1.36 20.94
N PHE A 149 -0.39 2.28 21.38
CA PHE A 149 -0.56 2.96 22.66
C PHE A 149 -0.45 4.48 22.52
N ALA A 150 -1.26 5.18 23.30
CA ALA A 150 -1.15 6.60 23.58
C ALA A 150 -1.80 6.87 24.94
N THR A 151 -1.21 7.76 25.75
CA THR A 151 -1.71 8.11 27.08
C THR A 151 -3.11 8.73 27.04
N THR A 152 -3.44 9.43 25.96
CA THR A 152 -4.75 10.03 25.67
C THR A 152 -5.87 8.99 25.51
N LEU A 153 -5.56 7.70 25.38
CA LEU A 153 -6.56 6.63 25.27
C LEU A 153 -7.13 6.19 26.62
N ALA A 154 -6.48 6.50 27.74
CA ALA A 154 -6.88 6.02 29.06
C ALA A 154 -8.35 6.36 29.43
N PRO A 155 -8.90 7.56 29.13
CA PRO A 155 -10.31 7.87 29.39
C PRO A 155 -11.30 7.11 28.51
N TYR A 156 -10.82 6.47 27.43
CA TYR A 156 -11.65 5.81 26.41
C TYR A 156 -11.60 4.29 26.52
N ILE A 157 -11.03 3.73 27.59
CA ILE A 157 -10.97 2.28 27.79
C ILE A 157 -12.39 1.69 27.77
N GLY A 158 -12.61 0.72 26.89
CA GLY A 158 -13.91 0.09 26.68
C GLY A 158 -14.72 0.70 25.53
N GLU A 159 -14.38 1.89 25.06
CA GLU A 159 -15.06 2.57 23.96
C GLU A 159 -14.64 2.01 22.59
N ALA A 160 -15.56 2.16 21.63
CA ALA A 160 -15.33 1.83 20.24
C ALA A 160 -14.76 3.06 19.51
N VAL A 161 -13.66 2.86 18.79
CA VAL A 161 -12.95 3.90 18.04
C VAL A 161 -12.73 3.50 16.58
N THR A 162 -12.69 4.48 15.70
CA THR A 162 -12.33 4.32 14.29
C THR A 162 -10.84 4.56 14.13
N ILE A 163 -10.18 3.74 13.32
CA ILE A 163 -8.74 3.84 13.07
C ILE A 163 -8.49 4.22 11.62
N ARG A 164 -7.57 5.14 11.41
CA ARG A 164 -6.98 5.43 10.09
C ARG A 164 -5.47 5.24 10.13
N TYR A 165 -4.88 4.71 9.05
CA TYR A 165 -3.44 4.45 8.98
C TYR A 165 -2.90 4.48 7.55
N TYR A 166 -1.58 4.61 7.43
CA TYR A 166 -0.90 4.54 6.14
C TYR A 166 -0.41 3.10 5.90
N SER A 167 -0.78 2.46 4.79
CA SER A 167 -0.41 1.04 4.57
C SER A 167 1.09 0.82 4.40
N ARG A 168 1.86 1.85 4.05
CA ARG A 168 3.33 1.76 3.93
C ARG A 168 4.07 2.06 5.23
N ASP A 169 3.36 2.55 6.26
CA ASP A 169 3.93 2.78 7.57
C ASP A 169 2.91 2.48 8.67
N LEU A 170 3.06 1.31 9.27
CA LEU A 170 2.22 0.83 10.36
C LEU A 170 2.70 1.25 11.74
N ALA A 171 3.81 2.00 11.86
CA ALA A 171 4.34 2.42 13.16
C ALA A 171 3.34 3.29 13.93
N GLU A 172 2.49 4.01 13.21
CA GLU A 172 1.49 4.90 13.79
C GLU A 172 0.10 4.67 13.20
N ILE A 173 -0.90 4.78 14.07
CA ILE A 173 -2.29 4.92 13.68
C ILE A 173 -2.88 6.23 14.20
N ARG A 174 -3.90 6.70 13.50
CA ARG A 174 -4.73 7.83 13.91
C ARG A 174 -6.07 7.33 14.41
N VAL A 175 -6.39 7.69 15.65
CA VAL A 175 -7.57 7.22 16.37
C VAL A 175 -8.62 8.31 16.36
N TYR A 176 -9.86 7.92 16.09
CA TYR A 176 -11.03 8.79 16.06
C TYR A 176 -12.11 8.24 16.97
N HIS A 177 -12.77 9.11 17.72
CA HIS A 177 -13.93 8.77 18.52
C HIS A 177 -15.11 9.63 18.04
N ARG A 178 -16.21 8.98 17.65
CA ARG A 178 -17.39 9.64 17.05
C ARG A 178 -17.00 10.60 15.91
N ASP A 179 -16.19 10.09 14.99
CA ASP A 179 -15.62 10.80 13.82
C ASP A 179 -14.77 12.04 14.12
N THR A 180 -14.49 12.32 15.39
CA THR A 180 -13.58 13.38 15.82
C THR A 180 -12.20 12.81 16.07
N PHE A 181 -11.16 13.47 15.56
CA PHE A 181 -9.78 13.05 15.81
C PHE A 181 -9.49 13.08 17.31
N LEU A 182 -9.01 11.96 17.83
CA LEU A 182 -8.69 11.81 19.25
C LEU A 182 -7.18 11.95 19.48
N CYS A 183 -6.38 11.08 18.85
CA CYS A 183 -4.93 11.10 19.02
C CYS A 183 -4.20 10.25 17.97
N ARG A 184 -2.87 10.39 17.95
CA ARG A 184 -1.93 9.46 17.30
C ARG A 184 -1.55 8.39 18.32
N ALA A 185 -1.64 7.11 17.95
CA ALA A 185 -1.19 6.00 18.77
C ALA A 185 -0.08 5.24 18.03
N VAL A 186 0.99 4.92 18.75
CA VAL A 186 2.21 4.34 18.16
C VAL A 186 2.31 2.88 18.57
N ALA A 187 2.78 2.03 17.66
CA ALA A 187 3.15 0.66 17.97
C ALA A 187 4.60 0.61 18.47
N PRO A 188 4.86 0.41 19.77
CA PRO A 188 6.21 0.52 20.33
C PRO A 188 7.19 -0.47 19.70
N ASP A 189 6.71 -1.68 19.39
CA ASP A 189 7.51 -2.79 18.87
C ASP A 189 8.13 -2.48 17.50
N ILE A 190 7.55 -1.54 16.76
CA ILE A 190 7.97 -1.18 15.39
C ILE A 190 8.21 0.32 15.24
N ALA A 191 8.20 1.09 16.33
CA ALA A 191 8.26 2.56 16.28
C ALA A 191 9.56 3.10 15.64
N ALA A 192 10.64 2.33 15.67
CA ALA A 192 11.94 2.69 15.10
C ALA A 192 12.10 2.30 13.62
N ALA A 193 11.11 1.63 13.01
CA ALA A 193 11.19 1.11 11.66
C ALA A 193 9.95 1.46 10.84
N THR A 194 10.13 1.81 9.56
CA THR A 194 9.02 1.92 8.62
C THR A 194 8.65 0.54 8.15
N ILE A 195 7.55 -0.01 8.68
CA ILE A 195 7.06 -1.34 8.32
C ILE A 195 5.74 -1.21 7.56
N SER A 196 5.70 -1.72 6.34
CA SER A 196 4.47 -1.74 5.56
C SER A 196 3.56 -2.91 5.96
N MET A 197 2.28 -2.80 5.61
CA MET A 197 1.31 -3.89 5.73
C MET A 197 1.75 -5.13 4.94
N GLN A 198 2.42 -4.95 3.81
CA GLN A 198 2.92 -6.05 2.99
C GLN A 198 4.07 -6.78 3.69
N ASP A 199 5.02 -6.04 4.27
CA ASP A 199 6.14 -6.62 5.02
C ASP A 199 5.62 -7.44 6.21
N LEU A 200 4.65 -6.88 6.94
CA LEU A 200 4.02 -7.55 8.07
C LEU A 200 3.29 -8.84 7.65
N GLN A 201 2.62 -8.84 6.49
CA GLN A 201 1.96 -10.03 5.95
C GLN A 201 2.97 -11.09 5.51
N THR A 202 4.05 -10.68 4.84
CA THR A 202 5.12 -11.58 4.38
C THR A 202 5.79 -12.26 5.57
N ALA A 203 6.26 -11.50 6.56
CA ALA A 203 6.90 -12.01 7.76
C ALA A 203 5.99 -12.99 8.53
N ARG A 204 4.68 -12.70 8.61
CA ARG A 204 3.71 -13.62 9.23
C ARG A 204 3.54 -14.92 8.46
N ASN A 205 3.45 -14.82 7.14
CA ASN A 205 3.28 -15.99 6.29
C ASN A 205 4.48 -16.92 6.38
N GLU A 206 5.69 -16.36 6.38
CA GLU A 206 6.95 -17.09 6.61
C GLU A 206 6.94 -17.75 7.98
N ARG A 207 6.68 -16.99 9.05
CA ARG A 207 6.65 -17.56 10.41
C ARG A 207 5.63 -18.68 10.57
N ARG A 208 4.45 -18.53 9.96
CA ARG A 208 3.41 -19.56 9.97
C ARG A 208 3.85 -20.82 9.22
N ARG A 209 4.57 -20.68 8.11
CA ARG A 209 5.12 -21.83 7.36
C ARG A 209 6.16 -22.57 8.19
N GLU A 210 7.09 -21.87 8.83
CA GLU A 210 8.09 -22.46 9.74
C GLU A 210 7.45 -23.25 10.88
N LEU A 211 6.50 -22.63 11.60
CA LEU A 211 5.84 -23.27 12.73
C LEU A 211 5.07 -24.52 12.30
N ARG A 212 4.42 -24.49 11.13
CA ARG A 212 3.77 -25.68 10.56
C ARG A 212 4.78 -26.77 10.26
N ALA A 213 5.90 -26.45 9.63
CA ALA A 213 6.95 -27.44 9.35
C ALA A 213 7.49 -28.07 10.65
N HIS A 214 7.74 -27.26 11.69
CA HIS A 214 8.18 -27.75 13.00
C HIS A 214 7.15 -28.66 13.67
N LEU A 215 5.87 -28.30 13.63
CA LEU A 215 4.79 -29.12 14.20
C LEU A 215 4.66 -30.45 13.44
N THR A 216 4.72 -30.44 12.12
CA THR A 216 4.71 -31.66 11.30
C THR A 216 5.89 -32.56 11.62
N ALA A 217 7.11 -32.01 11.71
CA ALA A 217 8.32 -32.78 12.04
C ALA A 217 8.27 -33.38 13.46
N ARG A 218 7.73 -32.64 14.44
CA ARG A 218 7.54 -33.18 15.80
C ARG A 218 6.49 -34.28 15.85
N ARG A 219 5.41 -34.14 15.07
CA ARG A 219 4.37 -35.16 14.95
C ARG A 219 4.92 -36.45 14.33
N SER A 220 5.68 -36.35 13.23
CA SER A 220 6.30 -37.53 12.61
C SER A 220 7.29 -38.23 13.54
N LEU A 221 8.05 -37.47 14.33
CA LEU A 221 8.98 -38.04 15.31
C LEU A 221 8.24 -38.75 16.46
N ALA A 222 7.14 -38.18 16.95
CA ALA A 222 6.29 -38.83 17.95
C ALA A 222 5.62 -40.10 17.42
N GLU A 223 5.19 -40.11 16.15
CA GLU A 223 4.64 -41.29 15.47
C GLU A 223 5.71 -42.39 15.35
N LEU A 224 6.94 -42.05 14.93
CA LEU A 224 8.08 -42.99 14.85
C LEU A 224 8.46 -43.60 16.21
N LEU A 225 8.36 -42.84 17.30
CA LEU A 225 8.68 -43.35 18.65
C LEU A 225 7.59 -44.26 19.23
N ASN A 226 6.36 -44.17 18.71
CA ASN A 226 5.23 -44.99 19.14
C ASN A 226 5.04 -46.25 18.28
N GLU A 227 5.82 -46.46 17.23
CA GLU A 227 5.81 -47.73 16.51
C GLU A 227 6.45 -48.84 17.38
N PRO A 228 5.79 -50.01 17.53
CA PRO A 228 6.33 -51.10 18.33
C PRO A 228 7.64 -51.58 17.70
N ARG A 229 8.72 -51.57 18.47
CA ARG A 229 10.01 -52.11 18.02
C ARG A 229 9.79 -53.57 17.59
N PRO A 230 10.26 -53.99 16.40
CA PRO A 230 10.16 -55.39 16.01
C PRO A 230 10.89 -56.23 17.06
N GLY A 231 10.17 -57.18 17.65
CA GLY A 231 10.72 -58.10 18.64
C GLY A 231 11.95 -58.77 18.07
N ASN A 232 13.07 -58.69 18.81
CA ASN A 232 14.29 -59.38 18.44
C ASN A 232 14.02 -60.91 18.46
N PRO A 233 14.54 -61.66 17.46
CA PRO A 233 14.21 -63.07 17.25
C PRO A 233 14.65 -64.00 18.38
#